data_AF-A0A8T4Z4Q2-F1
#
_entry.id   AF-A0A8T4Z4Q2-F1
#
_cell.length_a   1.000
_cell.length_b   1.000
_cell.length_c   1.000
_cell.angle_alpha   90.00
_cell.angle_beta   90.00
_cell.angle_gamma   90.00
#
_symmetry.space_group_name_H-M   'P 1'
#
loop_
_entity.id
_entity.type
_entity.pdbx_description
1 polymer ?
#
loop_
_entity_poly.entity_id
_entity_poly.type
_entity_poly.pdbx_seq_one_letter_code
_entity_poly.pdbx_strand_id
1 'polypeptide(L)'
;FLSDRMVSLPILKRYNVSHIALLVTWYMRDNTVRFYGFGEDSKWYWMARISNGSTLDGETVHYYSRRVGEGENAYTVYDRVLSVGDRKLSNKTIVDNAGVSNSTLLGLLMSGAYSKTAGDEYFRPVFTSSNRFVLLYEVKYLERANLTLKLASLNVTYPEQVEMMGILKDEKLQPMVNQTIHLQYSEDKGASWITIKDVSTIENGSYKYLWSPPTAGDYLVRARWDGIRDRYSSVSLTQNLTVLKGTPTVKLAVEPTVVGVNQNVSIDVRIYPPLSAGTVNIEVSNDNRTWVPTIVGEPAKGLFTPKWRFDAPGIYYVRASWTGTKEYNPMKSKVVVVTVSEKVP
;
A
#
# COMPACT_ATOMS: atom_id res chain seq x y z
N PHE A 1 -23.86 14.81 -5.75
CA PHE A 1 -24.29 13.92 -4.65
C PHE A 1 -23.95 12.45 -4.89
N LEU A 2 -24.30 11.86 -6.05
CA LEU A 2 -23.85 10.49 -6.39
C LEU A 2 -22.39 10.40 -6.90
N SER A 3 -21.75 11.56 -7.13
CA SER A 3 -20.32 11.66 -7.38
C SER A 3 -19.51 11.46 -6.10
N ASP A 4 -18.22 11.20 -6.24
CA ASP A 4 -17.30 11.13 -5.10
C ASP A 4 -17.17 12.51 -4.45
N ARG A 5 -16.73 12.53 -3.19
CA ARG A 5 -16.55 13.76 -2.40
C ARG A 5 -15.72 14.82 -3.13
N MET A 6 -14.58 14.43 -3.67
CA MET A 6 -13.63 15.34 -4.33
C MET A 6 -14.18 15.97 -5.61
N VAL A 7 -15.11 15.28 -6.28
CA VAL A 7 -15.80 15.81 -7.46
C VAL A 7 -16.95 16.74 -7.03
N SER A 8 -17.63 16.40 -5.94
CA SER A 8 -18.79 17.16 -5.46
C SER A 8 -18.40 18.51 -4.83
N LEU A 9 -17.28 18.59 -4.12
CA LEU A 9 -16.86 19.80 -3.39
C LEU A 9 -16.67 21.05 -4.28
N PRO A 10 -15.95 20.99 -5.42
CA PRO A 10 -15.83 22.13 -6.33
C PRO A 10 -17.19 22.60 -6.86
N ILE A 11 -18.11 21.68 -7.12
CA ILE A 11 -19.47 22.00 -7.60
C ILE A 11 -20.23 22.76 -6.51
N LEU A 12 -20.25 22.24 -5.28
CA LEU A 12 -20.88 22.91 -4.15
C LEU A 12 -20.31 24.32 -3.95
N LYS A 13 -18.98 24.46 -4.07
CA LYS A 13 -18.27 25.75 -3.97
C LYS A 13 -18.73 26.73 -5.05
N ARG A 14 -18.82 26.26 -6.30
CA ARG A 14 -19.30 27.06 -7.45
C ARG A 14 -20.70 27.64 -7.22
N TYR A 15 -21.56 26.92 -6.51
CA TYR A 15 -22.93 27.37 -6.18
C TYR A 15 -23.05 27.96 -4.78
N ASN A 16 -21.93 28.22 -4.10
CA ASN A 16 -21.89 28.82 -2.76
C ASN A 16 -22.78 28.09 -1.73
N VAL A 17 -22.82 26.75 -1.79
CA VAL A 17 -23.62 25.95 -0.87
C VAL A 17 -23.00 26.05 0.52
N SER A 18 -23.72 26.60 1.50
CA SER A 18 -23.22 26.71 2.89
C SER A 18 -23.62 25.50 3.75
N HIS A 19 -24.79 24.90 3.46
CA HIS A 19 -25.35 23.81 4.23
C HIS A 19 -26.00 22.77 3.31
N ILE A 20 -25.99 21.52 3.76
CA ILE A 20 -26.72 20.41 3.15
C ILE A 20 -27.65 19.83 4.20
N ALA A 21 -28.96 19.90 3.93
CA ALA A 21 -29.98 19.22 4.70
C ALA A 21 -30.32 17.89 4.04
N LEU A 22 -30.38 16.81 4.83
CA LEU A 22 -30.74 15.48 4.38
C LEU A 22 -31.89 14.95 5.22
N LEU A 23 -32.88 14.38 4.55
CA LEU A 23 -33.90 13.54 5.16
C LEU A 23 -33.64 12.10 4.74
N VAL A 24 -33.28 11.26 5.70
CA VAL A 24 -33.03 9.83 5.52
C VAL A 24 -33.83 9.04 6.54
N THR A 25 -34.62 8.07 6.08
CA THR A 25 -35.43 7.25 6.98
C THR A 25 -34.82 5.86 7.07
N TRP A 26 -34.45 5.43 8.28
CA TRP A 26 -33.70 4.20 8.51
C TRP A 26 -34.16 3.44 9.75
N TYR A 27 -33.85 2.14 9.80
CA TYR A 27 -34.12 1.24 10.91
C TYR A 27 -33.01 0.20 11.05
N MET A 28 -32.88 -0.39 12.23
CA MET A 28 -32.00 -1.54 12.46
C MET A 28 -32.81 -2.82 12.39
N ARG A 29 -32.32 -3.80 11.63
CA ARG A 29 -32.83 -5.18 11.64
C ARG A 29 -31.64 -6.12 11.66
N ASP A 30 -31.59 -7.01 12.65
CA ASP A 30 -30.51 -8.00 12.82
C ASP A 30 -29.11 -7.35 12.84
N ASN A 31 -28.97 -6.27 13.61
CA ASN A 31 -27.76 -5.44 13.71
C ASN A 31 -27.27 -4.84 12.37
N THR A 32 -28.12 -4.86 11.34
CA THR A 32 -27.85 -4.32 10.01
C THR A 32 -28.69 -3.08 9.80
N VAL A 33 -28.05 -2.00 9.34
CA VAL A 33 -28.74 -0.76 8.96
C VAL A 33 -29.55 -1.03 7.71
N ARG A 34 -30.83 -0.65 7.73
CA ARG A 34 -31.73 -0.70 6.59
C ARG A 34 -32.45 0.63 6.44
N PHE A 35 -32.92 0.90 5.23
CA PHE A 35 -33.65 2.11 4.91
C PHE A 35 -35.12 1.77 4.66
N TYR A 36 -36.05 2.64 5.06
CA TYR A 36 -37.48 2.40 4.82
C TYR A 36 -37.77 2.42 3.30
N GLY A 37 -38.44 1.37 2.80
CA GLY A 37 -38.43 0.93 1.41
C GLY A 37 -39.16 1.80 0.37
N PHE A 38 -38.94 1.42 -0.90
CA PHE A 38 -39.47 1.95 -2.18
C PHE A 38 -39.26 3.44 -2.49
N GLY A 39 -39.24 4.34 -1.50
CA GLY A 39 -39.00 5.77 -1.68
C GLY A 39 -37.52 6.15 -1.73
N GLU A 40 -36.66 5.51 -0.93
CA GLU A 40 -35.21 5.79 -0.92
C GLU A 40 -34.49 5.13 -2.11
N ASP A 41 -34.80 3.87 -2.43
CA ASP A 41 -34.30 3.19 -3.64
C ASP A 41 -34.73 3.93 -4.92
N SER A 42 -35.98 4.41 -4.95
CA SER A 42 -36.48 5.24 -6.04
C SER A 42 -35.78 6.60 -6.10
N LYS A 43 -35.42 7.22 -4.97
CA LYS A 43 -34.74 8.53 -4.97
C LYS A 43 -33.38 8.46 -5.64
N TRP A 44 -32.53 7.51 -5.26
CA TRP A 44 -31.21 7.38 -5.89
C TRP A 44 -31.31 6.88 -7.32
N TYR A 45 -32.28 6.01 -7.60
CA TYR A 45 -32.63 5.62 -8.96
C TYR A 45 -33.01 6.83 -9.82
N TRP A 46 -33.87 7.71 -9.32
CA TRP A 46 -34.28 8.94 -9.99
C TRP A 46 -33.11 9.89 -10.17
N MET A 47 -32.28 10.07 -9.14
CA MET A 47 -31.07 10.87 -9.23
C MET A 47 -30.12 10.31 -10.30
N ALA A 48 -29.85 9.01 -10.28
CA ALA A 48 -29.02 8.34 -11.28
C ALA A 48 -29.61 8.50 -12.68
N ARG A 49 -30.92 8.26 -12.85
CA ARG A 49 -31.64 8.39 -14.13
C ARG A 49 -31.56 9.82 -14.69
N ILE A 50 -31.80 10.84 -13.86
CA ILE A 50 -31.82 12.25 -14.29
C ILE A 50 -30.40 12.74 -14.62
N SER A 51 -29.39 12.30 -13.85
CA SER A 51 -28.00 12.67 -14.13
C SER A 51 -27.33 11.77 -15.18
N ASN A 52 -28.00 10.74 -15.70
CA ASN A 52 -27.39 9.79 -16.62
C ASN A 52 -27.07 10.45 -17.97
N GLY A 53 -25.81 10.40 -18.40
CA GLY A 53 -25.32 11.08 -19.59
C GLY A 53 -25.02 12.57 -19.40
N SER A 54 -25.16 13.11 -18.18
CA SER A 54 -24.76 14.49 -17.91
C SER A 54 -23.25 14.65 -18.01
N THR A 55 -22.80 15.79 -18.54
CA THR A 55 -21.39 16.12 -18.70
C THR A 55 -21.06 17.37 -17.91
N LEU A 56 -19.97 17.33 -17.13
CA LEU A 56 -19.44 18.46 -16.39
C LEU A 56 -17.91 18.49 -16.56
N ASP A 57 -17.39 19.65 -16.95
CA ASP A 57 -15.95 19.89 -17.15
C ASP A 57 -15.27 18.84 -18.07
N GLY A 58 -16.01 18.35 -19.06
CA GLY A 58 -15.54 17.34 -20.03
C GLY A 58 -15.66 15.88 -19.57
N GLU A 59 -16.04 15.64 -18.32
CA GLU A 59 -16.35 14.31 -17.81
C GLU A 59 -17.84 14.01 -17.93
N THR A 60 -18.18 12.91 -18.60
CA THR A 60 -19.54 12.39 -18.72
C THR A 60 -19.76 11.28 -17.70
N VAL A 61 -20.89 11.33 -17.00
CA VAL A 61 -21.29 10.28 -16.05
C VAL A 61 -22.38 9.40 -16.65
N HIS A 62 -22.20 8.09 -16.54
CA HIS A 62 -23.22 7.11 -16.88
C HIS A 62 -23.53 6.20 -15.69
N TYR A 63 -24.81 5.89 -15.52
CA TYR A 63 -25.31 4.97 -14.51
C TYR A 63 -25.92 3.75 -15.18
N TYR A 64 -25.47 2.56 -14.76
CA TYR A 64 -25.95 1.29 -15.25
C TYR A 64 -26.58 0.51 -14.09
N SER A 65 -27.79 0.02 -14.27
CA SER A 65 -28.43 -0.88 -13.33
C SER A 65 -28.31 -2.32 -13.79
N ARG A 66 -28.14 -3.25 -12.84
CA ARG A 66 -28.27 -4.69 -13.10
C ARG A 66 -28.93 -5.36 -11.91
N ARG A 67 -29.74 -6.39 -12.20
CA ARG A 67 -30.38 -7.21 -11.18
C ARG A 67 -29.39 -8.29 -10.71
N VAL A 68 -29.32 -8.52 -9.42
CA VAL A 68 -28.48 -9.55 -8.79
C VAL A 68 -29.38 -10.47 -7.96
N GLY A 69 -29.22 -11.77 -8.15
CA GLY A 69 -30.05 -12.80 -7.51
C GLY A 69 -31.40 -13.04 -8.20
N GLU A 70 -32.13 -14.02 -7.67
CA GLU A 70 -33.45 -14.47 -8.17
C GLU A 70 -34.48 -14.47 -7.05
N GLY A 71 -35.77 -14.42 -7.41
CA GLY A 71 -36.88 -14.46 -6.45
C GLY A 71 -36.96 -13.22 -5.54
N GLU A 72 -37.46 -13.42 -4.31
CA GLU A 72 -37.72 -12.37 -3.32
C GLU A 72 -36.46 -11.70 -2.77
N ASN A 73 -35.30 -12.34 -2.92
CA ASN A 73 -34.00 -11.82 -2.47
C ASN A 73 -33.25 -11.05 -3.56
N ALA A 74 -33.83 -10.91 -4.76
CA ALA A 74 -33.20 -10.18 -5.84
C ALA A 74 -33.14 -8.68 -5.53
N TYR A 75 -31.99 -8.06 -5.81
CA TYR A 75 -31.77 -6.63 -5.62
C TYR A 75 -31.16 -5.98 -6.86
N THR A 76 -31.28 -4.66 -6.96
CA THR A 76 -30.67 -3.90 -8.05
C THR A 76 -29.39 -3.24 -7.57
N VAL A 77 -28.31 -3.42 -8.31
CA VAL A 77 -27.07 -2.66 -8.09
C VAL A 77 -26.96 -1.56 -9.13
N TYR A 78 -26.30 -0.46 -8.76
CA TYR A 78 -26.01 0.64 -9.67
C TYR A 78 -24.51 0.87 -9.77
N ASP A 79 -24.01 0.77 -10.99
CA ASP A 79 -22.63 1.07 -11.34
C ASP A 79 -22.55 2.49 -11.93
N ARG A 80 -21.65 3.31 -11.39
CA ARG A 80 -21.29 4.62 -11.94
C ARG A 80 -20.03 4.49 -12.78
N VAL A 81 -20.15 4.93 -14.03
CA VAL A 81 -19.05 5.03 -14.99
C VAL A 81 -18.77 6.49 -15.27
N LEU A 82 -17.49 6.87 -15.23
CA LEU A 82 -17.02 8.19 -15.64
C LEU A 82 -16.18 8.05 -16.92
N SER A 83 -16.40 8.91 -17.90
CA SER A 83 -15.67 8.92 -19.17
C SER A 83 -15.30 10.34 -19.62
N VAL A 84 -14.21 10.46 -20.37
CA VAL A 84 -13.82 11.68 -21.10
C VAL A 84 -13.68 11.29 -22.56
N GLY A 85 -14.59 11.78 -23.41
CA GLY A 85 -14.77 11.22 -24.75
C GLY A 85 -15.01 9.70 -24.67
N ASP A 86 -14.31 8.93 -25.50
CA ASP A 86 -14.43 7.46 -25.53
C ASP A 86 -13.63 6.75 -24.43
N ARG A 87 -12.83 7.50 -23.64
CA ARG A 87 -11.98 6.91 -22.61
C ARG A 87 -12.74 6.78 -21.28
N LYS A 88 -12.85 5.55 -20.78
CA LYS A 88 -13.38 5.25 -19.44
C LYS A 88 -12.34 5.58 -18.36
N LEU A 89 -12.68 6.49 -17.44
CA LEU A 89 -11.85 6.88 -16.29
C LEU A 89 -12.12 6.04 -15.04
N SER A 90 -13.37 5.65 -14.81
CA SER A 90 -13.76 4.94 -13.59
C SER A 90 -14.95 4.01 -13.82
N ASN A 91 -15.02 2.93 -13.06
CA ASN A 91 -16.18 2.06 -12.93
C ASN A 91 -16.33 1.64 -11.47
N LYS A 92 -17.37 2.11 -10.78
CA LYS A 92 -17.60 1.79 -9.37
C LYS A 92 -19.05 1.41 -9.13
N THR A 93 -19.28 0.30 -8.44
CA THR A 93 -20.59 0.01 -7.84
C THR A 93 -20.81 1.01 -6.70
N ILE A 94 -21.88 1.80 -6.80
CA ILE A 94 -22.21 2.85 -5.84
C ILE A 94 -23.46 2.55 -5.02
N VAL A 95 -24.24 1.56 -5.43
CA VAL A 95 -25.42 1.06 -4.70
C VAL A 95 -25.45 -0.46 -4.81
N ASP A 96 -25.67 -1.14 -3.68
CA ASP A 96 -25.90 -2.58 -3.60
C ASP A 96 -27.03 -2.92 -2.62
N ASN A 97 -27.11 -4.18 -2.16
CA ASN A 97 -28.12 -4.62 -1.20
C ASN A 97 -27.98 -3.98 0.19
N ALA A 98 -26.84 -3.36 0.50
CA ALA A 98 -26.61 -2.60 1.72
C ALA A 98 -27.00 -1.11 1.57
N GLY A 99 -27.33 -0.66 0.35
CA GLY A 99 -27.74 0.71 0.05
C GLY A 99 -26.64 1.51 -0.65
N VAL A 100 -26.64 2.83 -0.47
CA VAL A 100 -25.69 3.74 -1.13
C VAL A 100 -24.32 3.65 -0.45
N SER A 101 -23.28 3.41 -1.24
CA SER A 101 -21.90 3.35 -0.77
C SER A 101 -21.40 4.70 -0.23
N ASN A 102 -20.66 4.64 0.87
CA ASN A 102 -19.94 5.77 1.46
C ASN A 102 -18.84 6.35 0.55
N SER A 103 -18.53 5.70 -0.59
CA SER A 103 -17.67 6.29 -1.61
C SER A 103 -18.31 7.49 -2.31
N THR A 104 -19.64 7.59 -2.30
CA THR A 104 -20.39 8.75 -2.82
C THR A 104 -20.55 9.82 -1.73
N LEU A 105 -20.64 11.10 -2.12
CA LEU A 105 -20.93 12.17 -1.15
C LEU A 105 -22.22 11.89 -0.39
N LEU A 106 -23.24 11.42 -1.08
CA LEU A 106 -24.52 11.11 -0.47
C LEU A 106 -24.42 10.00 0.59
N GLY A 107 -23.83 8.85 0.25
CA GLY A 107 -23.67 7.74 1.19
C GLY A 107 -22.84 8.16 2.41
N LEU A 108 -21.78 8.93 2.18
CA LEU A 108 -20.97 9.53 3.25
C LEU A 108 -21.84 10.35 4.22
N LEU A 109 -22.68 11.25 3.72
CA LEU A 109 -23.50 12.10 4.59
C LEU A 109 -24.68 11.35 5.24
N MET A 110 -25.26 10.37 4.54
CA MET A 110 -26.30 9.49 5.10
C MET A 110 -25.76 8.63 6.23
N SER A 111 -24.47 8.28 6.21
CA SER A 111 -23.84 7.51 7.28
C SER A 111 -23.98 8.14 8.66
N GLY A 112 -24.17 9.46 8.72
CA GLY A 112 -24.44 10.15 9.96
C GLY A 112 -25.77 9.81 10.64
N ALA A 113 -26.72 9.22 9.91
CA ALA A 113 -27.96 8.75 10.52
C ALA A 113 -27.71 7.61 11.50
N TYR A 114 -26.72 6.75 11.24
CA TYR A 114 -26.46 5.52 11.98
C TYR A 114 -25.05 5.39 12.57
N SER A 115 -24.13 6.30 12.24
CA SER A 115 -22.79 6.40 12.83
C SER A 115 -22.65 7.64 13.72
N LYS A 116 -21.94 7.51 14.86
CA LYS A 116 -21.62 8.63 15.75
C LYS A 116 -20.48 9.52 15.22
N THR A 117 -19.68 9.04 14.27
CA THR A 117 -18.56 9.76 13.65
C THR A 117 -18.94 10.31 12.27
N ALA A 118 -20.10 10.96 12.20
CA ALA A 118 -20.69 11.46 10.96
C ALA A 118 -19.92 12.66 10.38
N GLY A 119 -19.75 12.70 9.06
CA GLY A 119 -19.11 13.81 8.35
C GLY A 119 -17.59 13.70 8.26
N ASP A 120 -16.95 14.78 7.82
CA ASP A 120 -15.50 14.89 7.71
C ASP A 120 -15.06 16.37 7.80
N GLU A 121 -13.80 16.65 7.50
CA GLU A 121 -13.22 17.99 7.47
C GLU A 121 -13.93 18.98 6.52
N TYR A 122 -14.71 18.48 5.55
CA TYR A 122 -15.47 19.26 4.58
C TYR A 122 -16.96 19.32 4.88
N PHE A 123 -17.51 18.35 5.61
CA PHE A 123 -18.93 18.27 5.95
C PHE A 123 -19.11 18.08 7.44
N ARG A 124 -19.30 19.19 8.16
CA ARG A 124 -19.43 19.19 9.62
C ARG A 124 -20.90 19.00 10.00
N PRO A 125 -21.27 17.95 10.76
CA PRO A 125 -22.64 17.85 11.27
C PRO A 125 -22.92 18.99 12.24
N VAL A 126 -23.96 19.76 11.98
CA VAL A 126 -24.40 20.89 12.82
C VAL A 126 -25.78 20.70 13.42
N PHE A 127 -26.57 19.75 12.90
CA PHE A 127 -27.82 19.32 13.52
C PHE A 127 -28.14 17.86 13.17
N THR A 128 -28.77 17.17 14.11
CA THR A 128 -29.33 15.83 13.92
C THR A 128 -30.62 15.75 14.72
N SER A 129 -31.74 15.39 14.08
CA SER A 129 -33.02 15.25 14.76
C SER A 129 -33.01 14.09 15.76
N SER A 130 -33.92 14.09 16.73
CA SER A 130 -34.00 13.07 17.78
C SER A 130 -34.22 11.65 17.22
N ASN A 131 -35.00 11.53 16.14
CA ASN A 131 -35.18 10.27 15.39
C ASN A 131 -34.05 9.99 14.38
N ARG A 132 -33.04 10.87 14.30
CA ARG A 132 -31.89 10.81 13.39
C ARG A 132 -32.28 10.70 11.90
N PHE A 133 -33.46 11.21 11.54
CA PHE A 133 -33.91 11.25 10.16
C PHE A 133 -33.52 12.52 9.43
N VAL A 134 -33.42 13.64 10.13
CA VAL A 134 -32.99 14.92 9.57
C VAL A 134 -31.56 15.19 10.01
N LEU A 135 -30.67 15.34 9.04
CA LEU A 135 -29.27 15.69 9.24
C LEU A 135 -29.00 17.04 8.58
N LEU A 136 -28.26 17.91 9.24
CA LEU A 136 -27.75 19.16 8.65
C LEU A 136 -26.25 19.16 8.75
N TYR A 137 -25.60 19.36 7.61
CA TYR A 137 -24.16 19.53 7.50
C TYR A 137 -23.83 20.94 7.07
N GLU A 138 -22.89 21.58 7.75
CA GLU A 138 -22.20 22.76 7.26
C GLU A 138 -21.12 22.32 6.27
N VAL A 139 -21.07 22.96 5.09
CA VAL A 139 -20.07 22.69 4.06
C VAL A 139 -18.88 23.62 4.27
N LYS A 140 -17.70 23.04 4.46
CA LYS A 140 -16.43 23.76 4.60
C LYS A 140 -15.62 23.65 3.31
N TYR A 141 -15.26 24.82 2.78
CA TYR A 141 -14.35 24.93 1.64
C TYR A 141 -12.95 25.23 2.15
N LEU A 142 -12.23 24.18 2.57
CA LEU A 142 -10.87 24.33 3.10
C LEU A 142 -9.95 24.98 2.05
N GLU A 143 -9.13 25.90 2.53
CA GLU A 143 -8.01 26.47 1.76
C GLU A 143 -6.95 25.38 1.55
N ARG A 144 -6.31 25.36 0.37
CA ARG A 144 -5.29 24.35 0.06
C ARG A 144 -3.91 24.92 0.36
N ALA A 145 -3.25 24.36 1.37
CA ALA A 145 -1.83 24.61 1.57
C ALA A 145 -0.99 23.91 0.48
N ASN A 146 0.12 24.53 0.11
CA ASN A 146 1.11 23.95 -0.79
C ASN A 146 2.03 23.01 0.00
N LEU A 147 1.69 21.71 -0.03
CA LEU A 147 2.50 20.64 0.54
C LEU A 147 3.25 19.89 -0.56
N THR A 148 4.57 19.87 -0.46
CA THR A 148 5.46 19.21 -1.43
C THR A 148 6.21 18.06 -0.78
N LEU A 149 6.45 16.98 -1.52
CA LEU A 149 7.36 15.92 -1.12
C LEU A 149 8.30 15.63 -2.31
N LYS A 150 9.59 15.46 -2.01
CA LYS A 150 10.63 15.01 -2.93
C LYS A 150 11.47 13.91 -2.28
N LEU A 151 11.75 12.84 -3.02
CA LEU A 151 12.72 11.82 -2.64
C LEU A 151 14.10 12.21 -3.21
N ALA A 152 15.16 11.99 -2.43
CA ALA A 152 16.52 12.20 -2.90
C ALA A 152 16.90 11.24 -4.04
N SER A 153 16.32 10.04 -4.05
CA SER A 153 16.38 9.08 -5.16
C SER A 153 15.03 8.40 -5.36
N LEU A 154 14.73 8.02 -6.60
CA LEU A 154 13.56 7.22 -6.97
C LEU A 154 13.89 5.72 -7.10
N ASN A 155 15.17 5.36 -7.03
CA ASN A 155 15.64 3.97 -7.03
C ASN A 155 16.72 3.80 -5.96
N VAL A 156 16.56 2.81 -5.09
CA VAL A 156 17.54 2.45 -4.04
C VAL A 156 17.67 0.94 -3.95
N THR A 157 18.77 0.44 -3.37
CA THR A 157 18.98 -1.00 -3.18
C THR A 157 18.85 -1.36 -1.71
N TYR A 158 18.07 -2.38 -1.35
CA TYR A 158 17.94 -2.77 0.06
C TYR A 158 19.32 -3.15 0.68
N PRO A 159 19.67 -2.68 1.89
CA PRO A 159 18.87 -1.91 2.85
C PRO A 159 19.17 -0.39 2.86
N GLU A 160 19.59 0.19 1.73
CA GLU A 160 19.88 1.63 1.63
C GLU A 160 18.69 2.48 2.05
N GLN A 161 19.00 3.64 2.64
CA GLN A 161 18.02 4.62 3.06
C GLN A 161 17.81 5.67 1.98
N VAL A 162 16.63 6.28 1.95
CA VAL A 162 16.29 7.39 1.06
C VAL A 162 15.88 8.61 1.89
N GLU A 163 16.47 9.77 1.60
CA GLU A 163 16.04 11.02 2.22
C GLU A 163 14.75 11.51 1.54
N MET A 164 13.75 11.80 2.38
CA MET A 164 12.52 12.47 2.02
C MET A 164 12.59 13.91 2.49
N MET A 165 12.24 14.85 1.63
CA MET A 165 12.23 16.27 1.96
C MET A 165 11.02 16.96 1.36
N GLY A 166 10.57 18.02 1.99
CA GLY A 166 9.39 18.73 1.54
C GLY A 166 9.23 20.07 2.22
N ILE A 167 8.20 20.81 1.78
CA ILE A 167 7.86 22.13 2.30
C ILE A 167 6.35 22.23 2.40
N LEU A 168 5.87 22.82 3.50
CA LEU A 168 4.49 23.25 3.70
C LEU A 168 4.41 24.78 3.71
N LYS A 169 3.56 25.34 2.83
CA LYS A 169 3.24 26.76 2.76
C LYS A 169 1.74 26.98 2.69
N ASP A 170 1.26 28.12 3.18
CA ASP A 170 -0.13 28.54 3.00
C ASP A 170 -0.43 29.00 1.55
N GLU A 171 -1.66 29.43 1.28
CA GLU A 171 -2.08 29.92 -0.04
C GLU A 171 -1.32 31.17 -0.51
N LYS A 172 -0.75 31.94 0.43
CA LYS A 172 0.07 33.14 0.16
C LYS A 172 1.56 32.80 0.08
N LEU A 173 1.88 31.51 -0.03
CA LEU A 173 3.24 30.97 -0.09
C LEU A 173 4.09 31.28 1.16
N GLN A 174 3.46 31.58 2.29
CA GLN A 174 4.14 31.78 3.57
C GLN A 174 4.40 30.42 4.25
N PRO A 175 5.58 30.24 4.88
CA PRO A 175 5.94 28.97 5.52
C PRO A 175 5.04 28.69 6.73
N MET A 176 4.57 27.44 6.84
CA MET A 176 3.79 27.00 8.00
C MET A 176 4.69 26.22 8.95
N VAL A 177 5.00 26.82 10.10
CA VAL A 177 5.98 26.33 11.08
C VAL A 177 5.31 25.43 12.13
N ASN A 178 6.07 24.46 12.65
CA ASN A 178 5.66 23.56 13.73
C ASN A 178 4.36 22.79 13.40
N GLN A 179 4.19 22.41 12.14
CA GLN A 179 3.07 21.60 11.66
C GLN A 179 3.50 20.15 11.54
N THR A 180 2.65 19.22 11.98
CA THR A 180 2.92 17.78 11.90
C THR A 180 2.55 17.22 10.54
N ILE A 181 3.54 16.76 9.79
CA ILE A 181 3.39 16.11 8.49
C ILE A 181 3.49 14.59 8.69
N HIS A 182 2.48 13.89 8.20
CA HIS A 182 2.46 12.43 8.15
C HIS A 182 3.09 11.95 6.85
N LEU A 183 4.28 11.37 6.92
CA LEU A 183 4.91 10.69 5.79
C LEU A 183 4.32 9.29 5.67
N GLN A 184 3.86 8.93 4.47
CA GLN A 184 3.16 7.67 4.24
C GLN A 184 3.68 6.97 2.99
N TYR A 185 3.61 5.64 2.98
CA TYR A 185 3.79 4.84 1.77
C TYR A 185 2.58 3.95 1.49
N SER A 186 2.50 3.43 0.27
CA SER A 186 1.55 2.44 -0.17
C SER A 186 2.25 1.41 -1.05
N GLU A 187 1.98 0.13 -0.80
CA GLU A 187 2.47 -1.01 -1.60
C GLU A 187 1.38 -1.51 -2.60
N ASP A 188 0.16 -0.99 -2.50
CA ASP A 188 -1.02 -1.44 -3.24
C ASP A 188 -1.56 -0.39 -4.21
N LYS A 189 -0.64 0.42 -4.78
CA LYS A 189 -0.94 1.49 -5.75
C LYS A 189 -1.93 2.54 -5.21
N GLY A 190 -1.87 2.81 -3.91
CA GLY A 190 -2.57 3.90 -3.24
C GLY A 190 -3.94 3.51 -2.67
N ALA A 191 -4.30 2.23 -2.67
CA ALA A 191 -5.55 1.75 -2.09
C ALA A 191 -5.53 1.83 -0.54
N SER A 192 -4.38 1.53 0.07
CA SER A 192 -4.10 1.73 1.50
C SER A 192 -2.78 2.47 1.70
N TRP A 193 -2.66 3.18 2.82
CA TRP A 193 -1.49 3.99 3.15
C TRP A 193 -1.03 3.69 4.58
N ILE A 194 0.26 3.41 4.72
CA ILE A 194 0.92 3.10 5.98
C ILE A 194 1.79 4.30 6.38
N THR A 195 1.68 4.73 7.63
CA THR A 195 2.50 5.83 8.16
C THR A 195 3.95 5.37 8.36
N ILE A 196 4.87 6.09 7.73
CA ILE A 196 6.32 5.97 7.92
C ILE A 196 6.69 6.64 9.24
N LYS A 197 6.38 7.94 9.34
CA LYS A 197 6.78 8.80 10.45
C LYS A 197 6.00 10.10 10.41
N ASP A 198 5.77 10.64 11.61
CA ASP A 198 5.31 12.01 11.79
C ASP A 198 6.53 12.93 11.98
N VAL A 199 6.62 13.97 11.16
CA VAL A 199 7.70 14.97 11.21
C VAL A 199 7.13 16.37 11.38
N SER A 200 7.86 17.24 12.07
CA SER A 200 7.45 18.63 12.24
C SER A 200 8.14 19.53 11.22
N THR A 201 7.42 20.51 10.69
CA THR A 201 8.02 21.58 9.88
C THR A 201 8.85 22.53 10.73
N ILE A 202 9.97 22.99 10.17
CA ILE A 202 10.86 23.99 10.81
C ILE A 202 10.50 25.42 10.36
N GLU A 203 11.30 26.42 10.75
CA GLU A 203 11.03 27.85 10.56
C GLU A 203 10.73 28.27 9.11
N ASN A 204 11.32 27.60 8.12
CA ASN A 204 11.08 27.87 6.70
C ASN A 204 9.95 26.99 6.11
N GLY A 205 9.18 26.29 6.95
CA GLY A 205 8.12 25.37 6.54
C GLY A 205 8.63 24.05 5.97
N SER A 206 9.95 23.82 5.90
CA SER A 206 10.51 22.58 5.39
C SER A 206 10.48 21.46 6.42
N TYR A 207 10.56 20.24 5.93
CA TYR A 207 10.73 19.04 6.75
C TYR A 207 11.61 18.04 5.99
N LYS A 208 12.26 17.15 6.73
CA LYS A 208 13.03 16.05 6.15
C LYS A 208 13.02 14.83 7.05
N TYR A 209 13.19 13.66 6.43
CA TYR A 209 13.31 12.39 7.12
C TYR A 209 14.14 11.41 6.30
N LEU A 210 15.04 10.69 6.97
CA LEU A 210 15.80 9.61 6.35
C LEU A 210 15.06 8.29 6.59
N TRP A 211 14.55 7.68 5.52
CA TRP A 211 13.70 6.50 5.60
C TRP A 211 14.44 5.23 5.18
N SER A 212 14.30 4.18 5.99
CA SER A 212 14.64 2.80 5.61
C SER A 212 13.40 2.07 5.12
N PRO A 213 13.23 1.81 3.81
CA PRO A 213 12.13 0.99 3.32
C PRO A 213 12.16 -0.41 3.96
N PRO A 214 11.01 -0.96 4.37
CA PRO A 214 10.97 -2.21 5.12
C PRO A 214 11.36 -3.43 4.28
N THR A 215 11.00 -3.45 3.00
CA THR A 215 11.31 -4.56 2.08
C THR A 215 11.68 -4.04 0.68
N ALA A 216 12.25 -4.91 -0.15
CA ALA A 216 12.40 -4.64 -1.57
C ALA A 216 11.03 -4.70 -2.29
N GLY A 217 10.82 -3.84 -3.27
CA GLY A 217 9.56 -3.69 -4.00
C GLY A 217 9.30 -2.25 -4.44
N ASP A 218 8.11 -2.03 -5.01
CA ASP A 218 7.66 -0.73 -5.47
C ASP A 218 6.77 -0.06 -4.42
N TYR A 219 7.03 1.23 -4.20
CA TYR A 219 6.32 2.05 -3.23
C TYR A 219 5.76 3.31 -3.89
N LEU A 220 4.52 3.65 -3.55
CA LEU A 220 4.02 5.02 -3.67
C LEU A 220 4.29 5.75 -2.35
N VAL A 221 4.88 6.94 -2.40
CA VAL A 221 5.22 7.73 -1.21
C VAL A 221 4.56 9.09 -1.29
N ARG A 222 3.95 9.55 -0.19
CA ARG A 222 3.35 10.88 -0.09
C ARG A 222 3.53 11.50 1.29
N ALA A 223 3.37 12.81 1.35
CA ALA A 223 3.16 13.53 2.59
C ALA A 223 1.69 13.93 2.72
N ARG A 224 1.17 13.82 3.94
CA ARG A 224 -0.17 14.25 4.30
C ARG A 224 -0.07 15.22 5.48
N TRP A 225 -0.80 16.31 5.39
CA TRP A 225 -1.01 17.22 6.49
C TRP A 225 -2.50 17.33 6.73
N ASP A 226 -2.95 16.90 7.91
CA ASP A 226 -4.36 16.98 8.31
C ASP A 226 -4.83 18.44 8.48
N GLY A 227 -3.89 19.37 8.49
CA GLY A 227 -4.20 20.78 8.42
C GLY A 227 -4.55 21.41 9.75
N ILE A 228 -5.08 22.63 9.67
CA ILE A 228 -5.75 23.28 10.79
C ILE A 228 -7.22 23.03 10.60
N ARG A 229 -7.86 22.46 11.62
CA ARG A 229 -9.29 22.16 11.63
C ARG A 229 -10.09 23.35 11.07
N ASP A 230 -10.98 23.05 10.13
CA ASP A 230 -11.89 23.99 9.48
C ASP A 230 -11.22 25.07 8.60
N ARG A 231 -9.89 25.01 8.37
CA ARG A 231 -9.16 26.01 7.59
C ARG A 231 -8.31 25.45 6.47
N TYR A 232 -7.45 24.48 6.76
CA TYR A 232 -6.53 23.91 5.77
C TYR A 232 -6.57 22.40 5.82
N SER A 233 -6.27 21.74 4.71
CA SER A 233 -5.65 20.42 4.67
C SER A 233 -4.92 20.21 3.35
N SER A 234 -3.92 19.32 3.32
CA SER A 234 -3.16 19.10 2.10
C SER A 234 -2.54 17.71 2.02
N VAL A 235 -2.42 17.21 0.80
CA VAL A 235 -1.73 15.97 0.47
C VAL A 235 -0.81 16.28 -0.69
N SER A 236 0.47 15.91 -0.58
CA SER A 236 1.43 16.12 -1.66
C SER A 236 1.10 15.28 -2.89
N LEU A 237 1.72 15.63 -4.02
CA LEU A 237 1.86 14.67 -5.11
C LEU A 237 2.55 13.40 -4.61
N THR A 238 2.15 12.26 -5.17
CA THR A 238 2.75 10.96 -4.87
C THR A 238 4.01 10.77 -5.70
N GLN A 239 5.03 10.16 -5.11
CA GLN A 239 6.27 9.77 -5.78
C GLN A 239 6.41 8.25 -5.82
N ASN A 240 6.95 7.74 -6.93
CA ASN A 240 7.22 6.32 -7.10
C ASN A 240 8.67 6.03 -6.66
N LEU A 241 8.85 5.10 -5.72
CA LEU A 241 10.15 4.61 -5.29
C LEU A 241 10.26 3.12 -5.62
N THR A 242 11.32 2.75 -6.32
CA THR A 242 11.68 1.35 -6.55
C THR A 242 12.80 0.95 -5.58
N VAL A 243 12.57 -0.08 -4.77
CA VAL A 243 13.59 -0.65 -3.89
C VAL A 243 14.03 -1.99 -4.48
N LEU A 244 15.22 -2.01 -5.06
CA LEU A 244 15.82 -3.22 -5.62
C LEU A 244 16.28 -4.17 -4.51
N LYS A 245 16.31 -5.47 -4.80
CA LYS A 245 16.88 -6.46 -3.87
C LYS A 245 18.38 -6.21 -3.67
N GLY A 246 18.82 -6.33 -2.42
CA GLY A 246 20.22 -6.28 -2.05
C GLY A 246 21.01 -7.45 -2.63
N THR A 247 22.32 -7.25 -2.76
CA THR A 247 23.25 -8.30 -3.18
C THR A 247 24.05 -8.78 -1.97
N PRO A 248 23.74 -9.95 -1.41
CA PRO A 248 24.50 -10.49 -0.29
C PRO A 248 25.84 -11.07 -0.77
N THR A 249 26.66 -11.50 0.17
CA THR A 249 27.84 -12.33 -0.12
C THR A 249 27.72 -13.67 0.57
N VAL A 250 28.13 -14.74 -0.12
CA VAL A 250 28.18 -16.10 0.43
C VAL A 250 29.62 -16.59 0.32
N LYS A 251 30.21 -16.98 1.45
CA LYS A 251 31.55 -17.55 1.53
C LYS A 251 31.44 -18.99 2.02
N LEU A 252 32.25 -19.86 1.43
CA LEU A 252 32.38 -21.26 1.81
C LEU A 252 33.82 -21.50 2.23
N ALA A 253 34.02 -22.15 3.37
CA ALA A 253 35.26 -22.78 3.78
C ALA A 253 35.03 -24.28 3.98
N VAL A 254 35.96 -25.09 3.51
CA VAL A 254 35.97 -26.55 3.71
C VAL A 254 37.35 -26.95 4.21
N GLU A 255 37.42 -27.59 5.37
CA GLU A 255 38.69 -27.98 5.99
C GLU A 255 38.61 -29.39 6.61
N PRO A 256 39.61 -30.27 6.38
CA PRO A 256 40.74 -30.09 5.46
C PRO A 256 40.32 -30.23 3.97
N THR A 257 41.10 -29.66 3.06
CA THR A 257 40.91 -29.82 1.59
C THR A 257 41.58 -31.07 1.03
N VAL A 258 42.37 -31.78 1.83
CA VAL A 258 42.91 -33.11 1.52
C VAL A 258 42.54 -34.04 2.65
N VAL A 259 41.80 -35.10 2.36
CA VAL A 259 41.14 -35.91 3.38
C VAL A 259 41.08 -37.39 2.98
N GLY A 260 41.09 -38.29 3.95
CA GLY A 260 40.87 -39.72 3.69
C GLY A 260 39.40 -40.04 3.44
N VAL A 261 39.11 -41.13 2.72
CA VAL A 261 37.74 -41.65 2.60
C VAL A 261 37.11 -41.86 3.98
N ASN A 262 35.82 -41.52 4.13
CA ASN A 262 35.03 -41.57 5.36
C ASN A 262 35.53 -40.70 6.53
N GLN A 263 36.56 -39.87 6.34
CA GLN A 263 36.98 -38.89 7.34
C GLN A 263 36.09 -37.65 7.28
N ASN A 264 35.94 -36.99 8.44
CA ASN A 264 35.09 -35.81 8.55
C ASN A 264 35.78 -34.58 7.95
N VAL A 265 35.01 -33.77 7.22
CA VAL A 265 35.37 -32.41 6.85
C VAL A 265 34.45 -31.42 7.57
N SER A 266 35.03 -30.31 7.98
CA SER A 266 34.31 -29.14 8.47
C SER A 266 33.87 -28.30 7.27
N ILE A 267 32.57 -27.97 7.21
CA ILE A 267 32.03 -27.02 6.25
C ILE A 267 31.56 -25.80 7.05
N ASP A 268 32.03 -24.61 6.67
CA ASP A 268 31.56 -23.33 7.20
C ASP A 268 31.07 -22.44 6.06
N VAL A 269 29.75 -22.26 5.97
CA VAL A 269 29.12 -21.29 5.07
C VAL A 269 28.77 -20.04 5.85
N ARG A 270 29.26 -18.90 5.36
CA ARG A 270 28.98 -17.58 5.92
C ARG A 270 28.27 -16.69 4.91
N ILE A 271 27.13 -16.15 5.29
CA ILE A 271 26.33 -15.21 4.53
C ILE A 271 26.45 -13.83 5.19
N TYR A 272 26.73 -12.81 4.39
CA TYR A 272 26.73 -11.42 4.82
C TYR A 272 25.75 -10.58 3.98
N PRO A 273 24.83 -9.82 4.59
CA PRO A 273 24.62 -9.67 6.04
C PRO A 273 24.20 -10.99 6.72
N PRO A 274 24.22 -11.09 8.07
CA PRO A 274 23.99 -12.35 8.79
C PRO A 274 22.53 -12.80 8.75
N LEU A 275 22.10 -13.32 7.60
CA LEU A 275 20.72 -13.69 7.29
C LEU A 275 20.39 -15.09 7.80
N SER A 276 19.20 -15.25 8.38
CA SER A 276 18.68 -16.57 8.80
C SER A 276 17.60 -17.13 7.87
N ALA A 277 17.04 -16.30 6.99
CA ALA A 277 16.05 -16.74 6.01
C ALA A 277 16.72 -17.24 4.72
N GLY A 278 15.98 -18.02 3.93
CA GLY A 278 16.49 -18.65 2.72
C GLY A 278 17.25 -19.95 2.99
N THR A 279 17.46 -20.74 1.95
CA THR A 279 18.05 -22.09 2.06
C THR A 279 19.47 -22.08 1.52
N VAL A 280 20.38 -22.74 2.23
CA VAL A 280 21.73 -23.05 1.77
C VAL A 280 21.75 -24.47 1.22
N ASN A 281 22.24 -24.63 0.00
CA ASN A 281 22.59 -25.92 -0.59
C ASN A 281 24.11 -26.03 -0.70
N ILE A 282 24.69 -27.09 -0.15
CA ILE A 282 26.04 -27.51 -0.49
C ILE A 282 25.95 -28.38 -1.74
N GLU A 283 26.57 -27.90 -2.80
CA GLU A 283 26.56 -28.53 -4.12
C GLU A 283 27.95 -29.09 -4.41
N VAL A 284 27.98 -30.31 -4.95
CA VAL A 284 29.20 -31.07 -5.24
C VAL A 284 29.23 -31.44 -6.71
N SER A 285 30.41 -31.41 -7.30
CA SER A 285 30.64 -31.76 -8.70
C SER A 285 31.96 -32.52 -8.85
N ASN A 286 32.00 -33.52 -9.72
CA ASN A 286 33.24 -34.25 -10.06
C ASN A 286 33.93 -33.69 -11.33
N ASP A 287 33.21 -32.88 -12.12
CA ASP A 287 33.67 -32.33 -13.40
C ASP A 287 33.67 -30.79 -13.44
N ASN A 288 33.30 -30.14 -12.32
CA ASN A 288 33.08 -28.70 -12.17
C ASN A 288 31.98 -28.13 -13.10
N ARG A 289 31.11 -28.97 -13.64
CA ARG A 289 30.04 -28.60 -14.60
C ARG A 289 28.67 -29.07 -14.14
N THR A 290 28.57 -30.33 -13.73
CA THR A 290 27.35 -30.96 -13.22
C THR A 290 27.37 -30.93 -11.69
N TRP A 291 26.36 -30.29 -11.10
CA TRP A 291 26.32 -30.00 -9.66
C TRP A 291 25.16 -30.73 -9.01
N VAL A 292 25.44 -31.46 -7.93
CA VAL A 292 24.46 -32.21 -7.14
C VAL A 292 24.32 -31.59 -5.75
N PRO A 293 23.12 -31.16 -5.33
CA PRO A 293 22.89 -30.71 -3.96
C PRO A 293 22.99 -31.91 -3.02
N THR A 294 23.94 -31.86 -2.09
CA THR A 294 24.25 -32.97 -1.17
C THR A 294 23.76 -32.70 0.25
N ILE A 295 23.82 -31.43 0.68
CA ILE A 295 23.33 -31.01 2.00
C ILE A 295 22.47 -29.78 1.81
N VAL A 296 21.31 -29.76 2.44
CA VAL A 296 20.35 -28.66 2.41
C VAL A 296 20.03 -28.27 3.84
N GLY A 297 19.99 -26.96 4.11
CA GLY A 297 19.57 -26.46 5.41
C GLY A 297 19.38 -24.96 5.42
N GLU A 298 18.99 -24.45 6.58
CA GLU A 298 18.77 -23.03 6.79
C GLU A 298 19.94 -22.43 7.58
N PRO A 299 20.43 -21.25 7.20
CA PRO A 299 21.45 -20.57 7.97
C PRO A 299 20.85 -20.03 9.27
N ALA A 300 21.63 -20.01 10.34
CA ALA A 300 21.30 -19.33 11.58
C ALA A 300 22.23 -18.13 11.76
N LYS A 301 21.69 -16.90 11.73
CA LYS A 301 22.47 -15.65 11.81
C LYS A 301 23.61 -15.60 10.79
N GLY A 302 23.33 -16.02 9.55
CA GLY A 302 24.30 -16.06 8.45
C GLY A 302 25.28 -17.22 8.49
N LEU A 303 25.14 -18.18 9.41
CA LEU A 303 26.04 -19.32 9.53
C LEU A 303 25.31 -20.63 9.21
N PHE A 304 25.95 -21.49 8.42
CA PHE A 304 25.50 -22.86 8.19
C PHE A 304 26.72 -23.79 8.21
N THR A 305 26.80 -24.65 9.24
CA THR A 305 27.98 -25.47 9.52
C THR A 305 27.63 -26.97 9.63
N PRO A 306 27.28 -27.64 8.52
CA PRO A 306 26.98 -29.07 8.55
C PRO A 306 28.25 -29.90 8.71
N LYS A 307 28.12 -31.10 9.29
CA LYS A 307 29.18 -32.13 9.27
C LYS A 307 29.05 -32.96 8.00
N TRP A 308 30.18 -33.28 7.37
CA TRP A 308 30.17 -34.05 6.13
C TRP A 308 31.38 -35.00 6.01
N ARG A 309 31.24 -36.01 5.16
CA ARG A 309 32.28 -37.00 4.81
C ARG A 309 32.10 -37.45 3.36
N PHE A 310 33.20 -37.78 2.70
CA PHE A 310 33.20 -38.34 1.35
C PHE A 310 33.28 -39.87 1.41
N ASP A 311 32.48 -40.55 0.60
CA ASP A 311 32.35 -42.01 0.57
C ASP A 311 33.24 -42.70 -0.48
N ALA A 312 33.76 -41.95 -1.45
CA ALA A 312 34.66 -42.44 -2.48
C ALA A 312 35.91 -41.53 -2.65
N PRO A 313 37.04 -42.07 -3.11
CA PRO A 313 38.22 -41.28 -3.46
C PRO A 313 37.99 -40.48 -4.76
N GLY A 314 38.64 -39.34 -4.89
CA GLY A 314 38.54 -38.49 -6.08
C GLY A 314 38.77 -37.01 -5.81
N ILE A 315 38.64 -36.21 -6.87
CA ILE A 315 38.65 -34.74 -6.78
C ILE A 315 37.20 -34.25 -6.82
N TYR A 316 36.84 -33.47 -5.82
CA TYR A 316 35.50 -32.91 -5.66
C TYR A 316 35.56 -31.38 -5.69
N TYR A 317 34.71 -30.78 -6.52
CA TYR A 317 34.45 -29.35 -6.53
C TYR A 317 33.23 -29.09 -5.65
N VAL A 318 33.40 -28.26 -4.62
CA VAL A 318 32.37 -27.96 -3.63
C VAL A 318 32.03 -26.47 -3.70
N ARG A 319 30.74 -26.14 -3.71
CA ARG A 319 30.29 -24.74 -3.56
C ARG A 319 29.03 -24.69 -2.71
N ALA A 320 28.77 -23.53 -2.11
CA ALA A 320 27.50 -23.24 -1.48
C ALA A 320 26.65 -22.37 -2.42
N SER A 321 25.36 -22.68 -2.54
CA SER A 321 24.36 -21.79 -3.13
C SER A 321 23.34 -21.39 -2.06
N TRP A 322 22.94 -20.14 -2.06
CA TRP A 322 21.89 -19.62 -1.17
C TRP A 322 20.76 -19.03 -2.00
N THR A 323 19.51 -19.37 -1.64
CA THR A 323 18.34 -19.14 -2.50
C THR A 323 17.84 -17.70 -2.56
N GLY A 324 18.37 -16.78 -1.74
CA GLY A 324 17.80 -15.43 -1.65
C GLY A 324 16.67 -15.32 -0.63
N THR A 325 16.18 -14.10 -0.46
CA THR A 325 14.93 -13.76 0.25
C THR A 325 14.07 -12.83 -0.60
N LYS A 326 12.99 -12.27 -0.01
CA LYS A 326 12.24 -11.17 -0.63
C LYS A 326 13.13 -9.92 -0.81
N GLU A 327 14.11 -9.72 0.05
CA GLU A 327 14.94 -8.52 0.16
C GLU A 327 16.31 -8.69 -0.50
N TYR A 328 16.81 -9.92 -0.64
CA TYR A 328 18.15 -10.19 -1.18
C TYR A 328 18.11 -11.18 -2.35
N ASN A 329 18.96 -10.95 -3.34
CA ASN A 329 19.14 -11.84 -4.48
C ASN A 329 19.81 -13.17 -4.08
N PRO A 330 19.51 -14.29 -4.76
CA PRO A 330 20.25 -15.53 -4.60
C PRO A 330 21.73 -15.35 -4.96
N MET A 331 22.60 -16.12 -4.31
CA MET A 331 24.05 -15.99 -4.50
C MET A 331 24.75 -17.34 -4.34
N LYS A 332 25.88 -17.50 -5.01
CA LYS A 332 26.76 -18.68 -4.91
C LYS A 332 28.12 -18.27 -4.37
N SER A 333 28.74 -19.15 -3.58
CA SER A 333 30.13 -18.99 -3.15
C SER A 333 31.09 -19.24 -4.31
N LYS A 334 32.37 -18.90 -4.08
CA LYS A 334 33.46 -19.47 -4.87
C LYS A 334 33.52 -21.00 -4.65
N VAL A 335 34.09 -21.70 -5.64
CA VAL A 335 34.31 -23.15 -5.59
C VAL A 335 35.56 -23.45 -4.76
N VAL A 336 35.48 -24.47 -3.90
CA VAL A 336 36.61 -25.05 -3.17
C VAL A 336 36.86 -26.45 -3.73
N VAL A 337 38.13 -26.81 -3.94
CA VAL A 337 38.52 -28.13 -4.42
C VAL A 337 38.96 -28.98 -3.23
N VAL A 338 38.40 -30.19 -3.12
CA VAL A 338 38.74 -31.17 -2.09
C VAL A 338 39.25 -32.44 -2.76
N THR A 339 40.40 -32.94 -2.31
CA THR A 339 41.00 -34.18 -2.77
C THR A 339 40.80 -35.26 -1.71
N VAL A 340 40.19 -36.37 -2.11
CA VAL A 340 39.89 -37.51 -1.24
C VAL A 340 40.76 -38.70 -1.65
N SER A 341 41.53 -39.25 -0.72
CA SER A 341 42.44 -40.39 -0.96
C SER A 341 42.06 -41.63 -0.15
N GLU A 342 42.35 -42.82 -0.69
CA GLU A 342 42.12 -44.10 0.02
C GLU A 342 43.02 -44.28 1.26
N LYS A 343 44.16 -43.61 1.28
CA LYS A 343 45.09 -43.55 2.41
C LYS A 343 45.39 -42.09 2.74
N VAL A 344 45.24 -41.71 4.01
CA VAL A 344 45.69 -40.42 4.52
C VAL A 344 47.22 -40.40 4.44
N PRO A 345 47.88 -39.36 3.89
CA PRO A 345 49.33 -39.23 3.95
C PRO A 345 49.85 -39.09 5.39
#